data_AF-A0A961SCP0-F1
#
_entry.id   AF-A0A961SCP0-F1
#
_cell.length_a   1.000
_cell.length_b   1.000
_cell.length_c   1.000
_cell.angle_alpha   90.00
_cell.angle_beta   90.00
_cell.angle_gamma   90.00
#
_symmetry.space_group_name_H-M   'P 1'
#
loop_
_entity.id
_entity.type
_entity.pdbx_description
1 polymer ?
#
loop_
_entity_poly.entity_id
_entity_poly.type
_entity_poly.pdbx_seq_one_letter_code
_entity_poly.pdbx_strand_id
1 'polypeptide(L)'
;MLNIWPCSGGLKNAAIARTLARLSLAAVLAVFCLAAAGTELRAQTIDTSAPYVIVIDYDSNTVLLEKDADKPVPPASLSKLMTMEVVFHAIKEKRLTLDDTFHISENAWRKGGATSGGSTMFAQLNSDIKLSDLIQGVIVQSGNDACIAIAEGMAGSEEAFASMLNERARELGLTNSSFANATGLPDPNHYMSMRDLAKLARHMIREYPDLYRYYSQPEFTWNNILQRNRNPLLREAPGADGMKTGYIKDSGYGLVGTTLRDGQRVILAMTGLGSVRERASEARKMIDWAYRSFEQLQLFDADETVGEARVYGGEKRWVRLVGDGAIKILLPRGQRQKMKARIVYRGPLLAPIEEGARVAEMRVTTDVGVTLSVPLYAGEEVSTGKIHQRALDAVLDLITRWW
;
A
#
# COMPACT_ATOMS: atom_id res chain seq x y z
N MET A 1 -46.29 -36.89 57.52
CA MET A 1 -46.94 -38.20 57.48
C MET A 1 -46.27 -39.03 56.39
N LEU A 2 -45.72 -40.20 56.74
CA LEU A 2 -45.31 -41.20 55.75
C LEU A 2 -46.55 -41.72 55.00
N ASN A 3 -46.41 -42.01 53.71
CA ASN A 3 -47.10 -43.14 53.09
C ASN A 3 -46.33 -43.67 51.88
N ILE A 4 -46.54 -44.97 51.65
CA ILE A 4 -45.65 -45.94 51.01
C ILE A 4 -46.44 -46.65 49.88
N TRP A 5 -45.78 -46.86 48.72
CA TRP A 5 -45.95 -47.88 47.64
C TRP A 5 -47.04 -47.71 46.55
N PRO A 6 -46.97 -48.41 45.38
CA PRO A 6 -45.96 -49.37 44.87
C PRO A 6 -45.40 -49.09 43.46
N CYS A 7 -44.32 -49.82 43.14
CA CYS A 7 -43.74 -49.96 41.81
C CYS A 7 -44.51 -51.05 41.01
N SER A 8 -45.00 -50.75 39.80
CA SER A 8 -45.22 -51.79 38.77
C SER A 8 -45.33 -51.21 37.36
N GLY A 9 -44.63 -51.85 36.41
CA GLY A 9 -45.04 -51.99 35.02
C GLY A 9 -44.79 -50.83 34.05
N GLY A 10 -43.81 -50.98 33.15
CA GLY A 10 -43.77 -50.09 31.98
C GLY A 10 -42.54 -50.08 31.09
N LEU A 11 -41.83 -51.21 30.92
CA LEU A 11 -40.65 -51.34 30.04
C LEU A 11 -40.90 -51.02 28.54
N LYS A 12 -42.13 -50.66 28.14
CA LYS A 12 -42.46 -50.23 26.77
C LYS A 12 -42.32 -48.71 26.52
N ASN A 13 -42.32 -47.88 27.58
CA ASN A 13 -42.25 -46.41 27.42
C ASN A 13 -40.82 -45.88 27.30
N ALA A 14 -39.82 -46.64 27.76
CA ALA A 14 -38.43 -46.20 27.72
C ALA A 14 -37.83 -46.19 26.30
N ALA A 15 -38.27 -47.09 25.42
CA ALA A 15 -37.79 -47.13 24.03
C ALA A 15 -38.35 -45.94 23.23
N ILE A 16 -39.65 -45.66 23.34
CA ILE A 16 -40.30 -44.54 22.65
C ILE A 16 -39.79 -43.19 23.18
N ALA A 17 -39.61 -43.07 24.50
CA ALA A 17 -39.03 -41.86 25.10
C ALA A 17 -37.58 -41.62 24.69
N ARG A 18 -36.76 -42.67 24.53
CA ARG A 18 -35.38 -42.54 24.04
C ARG A 18 -35.29 -42.19 22.56
N THR A 19 -36.21 -42.69 21.73
CA THR A 19 -36.27 -42.33 20.30
C THR A 19 -36.77 -40.90 20.10
N LEU A 20 -37.78 -40.47 20.86
CA LEU A 20 -38.27 -39.07 20.85
C LEU A 20 -37.24 -38.09 21.42
N ALA A 21 -36.49 -38.47 22.46
CA ALA A 21 -35.39 -37.66 23.01
C ALA A 21 -34.19 -37.55 22.05
N ARG A 22 -33.92 -38.59 21.26
CA ARG A 22 -32.87 -38.55 20.21
C ARG A 22 -33.30 -37.71 19.00
N LEU A 23 -34.58 -37.76 18.63
CA LEU A 23 -35.15 -36.91 17.58
C LEU A 23 -35.22 -35.43 18.01
N SER A 24 -35.53 -35.13 19.27
CA SER A 24 -35.53 -33.76 19.79
C SER A 24 -34.11 -33.21 19.98
N LEU A 25 -33.14 -34.03 20.40
CA LEU A 25 -31.74 -33.61 20.48
C LEU A 25 -31.12 -33.40 19.08
N ALA A 26 -31.48 -34.24 18.10
CA ALA A 26 -31.07 -34.06 16.70
C ALA A 26 -31.72 -32.82 16.07
N ALA A 27 -32.98 -32.52 16.37
CA ALA A 27 -33.66 -31.31 15.92
C ALA A 27 -33.08 -30.04 16.56
N VAL A 28 -32.73 -30.08 17.85
CA VAL A 28 -32.07 -28.96 18.55
C VAL A 28 -30.65 -28.75 18.02
N LEU A 29 -29.88 -29.81 17.76
CA LEU A 29 -28.57 -29.70 17.10
C LEU A 29 -28.68 -29.18 15.66
N ALA A 30 -29.69 -29.59 14.89
CA ALA A 30 -29.91 -29.09 13.54
C ALA A 30 -30.27 -27.60 13.53
N VAL A 31 -31.10 -27.15 14.47
CA VAL A 31 -31.43 -25.72 14.64
C VAL A 31 -30.21 -24.93 15.14
N PHE A 32 -29.35 -25.51 15.99
CA PHE A 32 -28.11 -24.87 16.43
C PHE A 32 -27.06 -24.79 15.31
N CYS A 33 -26.99 -25.78 14.41
CA CYS A 33 -26.15 -25.75 13.22
C CYS A 33 -26.66 -24.76 12.15
N LEU A 34 -27.98 -24.60 12.02
CA LEU A 34 -28.58 -23.58 11.14
C LEU A 34 -28.46 -22.16 11.71
N ALA A 35 -28.39 -22.00 13.04
CA ALA A 35 -28.10 -20.71 13.68
C ALA A 35 -26.59 -20.38 13.73
N ALA A 36 -25.72 -21.39 13.63
CA ALA A 36 -24.27 -21.24 13.49
C ALA A 36 -23.81 -21.01 12.03
N ALA A 37 -24.71 -21.14 11.05
CA ALA A 37 -24.56 -20.50 9.75
C ALA A 37 -24.80 -18.99 9.93
N GLY A 38 -23.92 -18.34 10.69
CA GLY A 38 -23.77 -16.91 10.64
C GLY A 38 -23.63 -16.54 9.19
N THR A 39 -24.43 -15.59 8.73
CA THR A 39 -24.10 -14.83 7.54
C THR A 39 -22.71 -14.28 7.78
N GLU A 40 -21.69 -14.97 7.27
CA GLU A 40 -20.38 -14.41 7.10
C GLU A 40 -20.60 -13.23 6.17
N LEU A 41 -20.79 -12.05 6.75
CA LEU A 41 -20.67 -10.79 6.04
C LEU A 41 -19.17 -10.62 5.75
N ARG A 42 -18.64 -11.49 4.89
CA ARG A 42 -17.36 -11.29 4.22
C ARG A 42 -17.50 -9.94 3.54
N ALA A 43 -16.47 -9.09 3.68
CA ALA A 43 -16.34 -7.95 2.80
C ALA A 43 -16.62 -8.44 1.38
N GLN A 44 -17.52 -7.77 0.64
CA GLN A 44 -17.96 -8.23 -0.68
C GLN A 44 -16.72 -8.59 -1.51
N THR A 45 -16.49 -9.89 -1.72
CA THR A 45 -15.33 -10.36 -2.45
C THR A 45 -15.53 -9.93 -3.89
N ILE A 46 -14.73 -8.98 -4.35
CA ILE A 46 -14.72 -8.57 -5.75
C ILE A 46 -13.88 -9.56 -6.54
N ASP A 47 -14.45 -10.09 -7.63
CA ASP A 47 -13.69 -10.86 -8.60
C ASP A 47 -13.04 -9.92 -9.62
N THR A 48 -11.84 -10.28 -10.08
CA THR A 48 -11.08 -9.52 -11.08
C THR A 48 -10.42 -10.43 -12.10
N SER A 49 -10.46 -10.00 -13.36
CA SER A 49 -9.72 -10.68 -14.42
C SER A 49 -8.21 -10.40 -14.35
N ALA A 50 -7.76 -9.40 -13.59
CA ALA A 50 -6.33 -9.17 -13.36
C ALA A 50 -5.75 -10.37 -12.59
N PRO A 51 -4.71 -11.05 -13.12
CA PRO A 51 -4.03 -12.10 -12.37
C PRO A 51 -3.21 -11.54 -11.21
N TYR A 52 -2.67 -10.32 -11.36
CA TYR A 52 -1.85 -9.65 -10.36
C TYR A 52 -2.50 -8.32 -10.01
N VAL A 53 -2.91 -8.14 -8.76
CA VAL A 53 -3.51 -6.89 -8.29
C VAL A 53 -3.25 -6.66 -6.82
N ILE A 54 -3.11 -5.39 -6.44
CA ILE A 54 -3.24 -4.90 -5.08
C ILE A 54 -4.04 -3.59 -5.08
N VAL A 55 -4.91 -3.43 -4.09
CA VAL A 55 -5.59 -2.18 -3.77
C VAL A 55 -5.26 -1.84 -2.33
N ILE A 56 -4.74 -0.64 -2.10
CA ILE A 56 -4.41 -0.15 -0.76
C ILE A 56 -5.07 1.19 -0.47
N ASP A 57 -5.33 1.44 0.81
CA ASP A 57 -5.56 2.77 1.34
C ASP A 57 -4.23 3.51 1.51
N TYR A 58 -4.16 4.77 1.07
CA TYR A 58 -2.93 5.55 1.10
C TYR A 58 -2.50 5.92 2.53
N ASP A 59 -3.42 6.37 3.38
CA ASP A 59 -3.06 6.89 4.70
C ASP A 59 -2.58 5.74 5.61
N SER A 60 -3.45 4.74 5.78
CA SER A 60 -3.23 3.62 6.69
C SER A 60 -2.34 2.51 6.10
N ASN A 61 -2.06 2.53 4.80
CA ASN A 61 -1.39 1.45 4.07
C ASN A 61 -2.12 0.10 4.17
N THR A 62 -3.43 0.14 4.47
CA THR A 62 -4.26 -1.06 4.57
C THR A 62 -4.44 -1.70 3.21
N VAL A 63 -4.18 -3.01 3.10
CA VAL A 63 -4.51 -3.78 1.90
C VAL A 63 -6.00 -4.09 1.90
N LEU A 64 -6.70 -3.63 0.88
CA LEU A 64 -8.14 -3.82 0.68
C LEU A 64 -8.41 -5.07 -0.17
N LEU A 65 -7.59 -5.27 -1.19
CA LEU A 65 -7.62 -6.42 -2.09
C LEU A 65 -6.18 -6.76 -2.48
N GLU A 66 -5.88 -8.05 -2.54
CA GLU A 66 -4.65 -8.54 -3.18
C GLU A 66 -4.88 -9.89 -3.86
N LYS A 67 -4.20 -10.10 -4.98
CA LYS A 67 -4.16 -11.35 -5.72
C LYS A 67 -2.78 -11.44 -6.38
N ASP A 68 -1.98 -12.43 -5.97
CA ASP A 68 -0.59 -12.62 -6.39
C ASP A 68 0.24 -11.33 -6.36
N ALA A 69 -0.01 -10.45 -5.38
CA ALA A 69 0.53 -9.10 -5.33
C ALA A 69 2.05 -9.04 -5.16
N ASP A 70 2.65 -10.08 -4.57
CA ASP A 70 4.09 -10.19 -4.35
C ASP A 70 4.84 -10.88 -5.49
N LYS A 71 4.13 -11.44 -6.47
CA LYS A 71 4.77 -12.17 -7.56
C LYS A 71 5.58 -11.19 -8.45
N PRO A 72 6.87 -11.44 -8.67
CA PRO A 72 7.66 -10.66 -9.62
C PRO A 72 7.16 -10.90 -11.04
N VAL A 73 6.84 -9.84 -11.76
CA VAL A 73 6.41 -9.88 -13.16
C VAL A 73 7.09 -8.78 -13.96
N PRO A 74 7.28 -8.95 -15.28
CA PRO A 74 7.78 -7.89 -16.13
C PRO A 74 6.88 -6.63 -16.02
N PRO A 75 7.41 -5.46 -15.64
CA PRO A 75 6.59 -4.30 -15.27
C PRO A 75 6.11 -3.49 -16.49
N ALA A 76 6.70 -3.72 -17.67
CA ALA A 76 6.58 -2.81 -18.80
C ALA A 76 6.87 -1.35 -18.38
N SER A 77 6.20 -0.39 -19.01
CA SER A 77 6.29 1.03 -18.66
C SER A 77 5.88 1.40 -17.22
N LEU A 78 5.35 0.49 -16.40
CA LEU A 78 5.16 0.77 -14.97
C LEU A 78 6.51 1.01 -14.27
N SER A 79 7.60 0.43 -14.78
CA SER A 79 8.97 0.65 -14.29
C SER A 79 9.40 2.11 -14.33
N LYS A 80 8.80 2.94 -15.20
CA LYS A 80 9.12 4.36 -15.32
C LYS A 80 8.75 5.14 -14.06
N LEU A 81 7.90 4.59 -13.19
CA LEU A 81 7.68 5.14 -11.85
C LEU A 81 8.99 5.19 -11.06
N MET A 82 9.84 4.16 -11.16
CA MET A 82 11.14 4.13 -10.48
C MET A 82 12.11 5.13 -11.09
N THR A 83 12.13 5.23 -12.42
CA THR A 83 12.91 6.25 -13.14
C THR A 83 12.54 7.65 -12.68
N MET A 84 11.24 7.95 -12.58
CA MET A 84 10.77 9.24 -12.08
C MET A 84 11.00 9.43 -10.59
N GLU A 85 10.96 8.38 -9.77
CA GLU A 85 11.32 8.48 -8.36
C GLU A 85 12.78 8.94 -8.19
N VAL A 86 13.74 8.33 -8.91
CA VAL A 86 15.16 8.73 -8.85
C VAL A 86 15.36 10.17 -9.32
N VAL A 87 14.65 10.59 -10.38
CA VAL A 87 14.67 11.98 -10.87
C VAL A 87 14.10 12.92 -9.80
N PHE A 88 12.94 12.60 -9.22
CA PHE A 88 12.29 13.44 -8.22
C PHE A 88 13.12 13.54 -6.94
N HIS A 89 13.75 12.44 -6.53
CA HIS A 89 14.71 12.42 -5.44
C HIS A 89 15.91 13.34 -5.73
N ALA A 90 16.48 13.29 -6.93
CA ALA A 90 17.58 14.17 -7.33
C ALA A 90 17.18 15.67 -7.32
N ILE A 91 15.95 15.99 -7.71
CA ILE A 91 15.43 17.37 -7.63
C ILE A 91 15.23 17.79 -6.16
N LYS A 92 14.64 16.93 -5.31
CA LYS A 92 14.45 17.20 -3.88
C LYS A 92 15.77 17.45 -3.16
N GLU A 93 16.81 16.68 -3.50
CA GLU A 93 18.18 16.83 -3.01
C GLU A 93 18.96 17.98 -3.68
N LYS A 94 18.30 18.79 -4.54
CA LYS A 94 18.90 19.92 -5.27
C LYS A 94 20.11 19.55 -6.13
N ARG A 95 20.22 18.26 -6.52
CA ARG A 95 21.23 17.77 -7.47
C ARG A 95 20.81 18.02 -8.91
N LEU A 96 19.51 18.17 -9.16
CA LEU A 96 18.94 18.56 -10.44
C LEU A 96 17.93 19.69 -10.25
N THR A 97 17.73 20.47 -11.31
CA THR A 97 16.66 21.45 -11.43
C THR A 97 15.78 21.15 -12.65
N LEU A 98 14.56 21.68 -12.66
CA LEU A 98 13.63 21.52 -13.79
C LEU A 98 14.12 22.18 -15.09
N ASP A 99 15.10 23.09 -15.00
CA ASP A 99 15.71 23.81 -16.11
C ASP A 99 16.98 23.16 -16.65
N ASP A 100 17.51 22.13 -15.96
CA ASP A 100 18.65 21.36 -16.45
C ASP A 100 18.29 20.73 -17.80
N THR A 101 19.28 20.66 -18.70
CA THR A 101 19.08 20.15 -20.04
C THR A 101 19.79 18.80 -20.22
N PHE A 102 19.15 17.91 -20.96
CA PHE A 102 19.66 16.58 -21.27
C PHE A 102 19.77 16.41 -22.77
N HIS A 103 20.93 15.89 -23.18
CA HIS A 103 21.24 15.65 -24.58
C HIS A 103 20.54 14.39 -25.09
N ILE A 104 19.91 14.50 -26.27
CA ILE A 104 19.28 13.37 -26.94
C ILE A 104 20.29 12.67 -27.85
N SER A 105 20.91 11.63 -27.30
CA SER A 105 21.89 10.80 -28.01
C SER A 105 21.27 9.99 -29.16
N GLU A 106 22.12 9.47 -30.05
CA GLU A 106 21.69 8.51 -31.07
C GLU A 106 21.11 7.24 -30.44
N ASN A 107 21.63 6.80 -29.29
CA ASN A 107 21.10 5.63 -28.58
C ASN A 107 19.68 5.89 -28.07
N ALA A 108 19.44 7.01 -27.40
CA ALA A 108 18.11 7.43 -26.95
C ALA A 108 17.12 7.55 -28.11
N TRP A 109 17.53 8.19 -29.21
CA TRP A 109 16.70 8.37 -30.40
C TRP A 109 16.39 7.05 -31.11
N ARG A 110 17.38 6.16 -31.27
CA ARG A 110 17.22 4.89 -32.02
C ARG A 110 16.47 3.83 -31.21
N LYS A 111 16.77 3.68 -29.92
CA LYS A 111 16.13 2.66 -29.05
C LYS A 111 14.84 3.14 -28.39
N GLY A 112 14.69 4.44 -28.19
CA GLY A 112 13.53 5.01 -27.48
C GLY A 112 12.68 5.98 -28.31
N GLY A 113 13.16 6.43 -29.47
CA GLY A 113 12.46 7.37 -30.33
C GLY A 113 11.47 6.70 -31.29
N ALA A 114 10.99 7.46 -32.26
CA ALA A 114 9.93 7.03 -33.21
C ALA A 114 10.27 5.76 -34.00
N THR A 115 11.54 5.50 -34.26
CA THR A 115 12.01 4.33 -35.01
C THR A 115 11.99 3.03 -34.19
N SER A 116 11.86 3.11 -32.86
CA SER A 116 11.85 1.95 -31.96
C SER A 116 10.56 1.13 -32.00
N GLY A 117 9.45 1.71 -32.50
CA GLY A 117 8.11 1.14 -32.40
C GLY A 117 7.51 1.17 -30.98
N GLY A 118 8.24 1.72 -30.00
CA GLY A 118 7.78 1.93 -28.62
C GLY A 118 7.10 3.28 -28.40
N SER A 119 6.79 3.57 -27.13
CA SER A 119 6.33 4.91 -26.73
C SER A 119 7.51 5.89 -26.74
N THR A 120 7.30 7.06 -27.33
CA THR A 120 8.32 8.10 -27.54
C THR A 120 7.69 9.46 -27.28
N MET A 121 8.47 10.42 -26.79
CA MET A 121 8.03 11.82 -26.76
C MET A 121 8.27 12.53 -28.11
N PHE A 122 8.90 11.86 -29.08
CA PHE A 122 9.39 12.40 -30.35
C PHE A 122 10.51 13.43 -30.14
N ALA A 123 11.46 13.10 -29.25
CA ALA A 123 12.67 13.89 -29.05
C ALA A 123 13.52 13.93 -30.33
N GLN A 124 14.06 15.10 -30.67
CA GLN A 124 14.89 15.26 -31.86
C GLN A 124 16.33 14.82 -31.56
N LEU A 125 16.95 14.06 -32.48
CA LEU A 125 18.34 13.64 -32.37
C LEU A 125 19.28 14.86 -32.25
N ASN A 126 20.25 14.79 -31.34
CA ASN A 126 21.23 15.84 -31.05
C ASN A 126 20.64 17.15 -30.53
N SER A 127 19.41 17.13 -30.02
CA SER A 127 18.81 18.26 -29.31
C SER A 127 19.10 18.18 -27.81
N ASP A 128 19.02 19.33 -27.14
CA ASP A 128 19.05 19.41 -25.68
C ASP A 128 17.66 19.79 -25.17
N ILE A 129 17.08 18.96 -24.29
CA ILE A 129 15.71 19.12 -23.80
C ILE A 129 15.74 19.38 -22.29
N LYS A 130 14.93 20.34 -21.83
CA LYS A 130 14.77 20.62 -20.40
C LYS A 130 14.19 19.42 -19.66
N LEU A 131 14.65 19.20 -18.43
CA LEU A 131 14.17 18.11 -17.58
C LEU A 131 12.66 18.18 -17.35
N SER A 132 12.09 19.39 -17.22
CA SER A 132 10.63 19.59 -17.11
C SER A 132 9.84 19.03 -18.29
N ASP A 133 10.36 19.14 -19.52
CA ASP A 133 9.74 18.56 -20.72
C ASP A 133 9.94 17.05 -20.80
N LEU A 134 11.11 16.56 -20.42
CA LEU A 134 11.37 15.11 -20.35
C LEU A 134 10.45 14.43 -19.33
N ILE A 135 10.28 15.01 -18.14
CA ILE A 135 9.36 14.50 -17.11
C ILE A 135 7.94 14.38 -17.68
N GLN A 136 7.45 15.40 -18.37
CA GLN A 136 6.13 15.37 -19.00
C GLN A 136 6.06 14.33 -20.12
N GLY A 137 7.10 14.19 -20.95
CA GLY A 137 7.23 13.16 -21.97
C GLY A 137 7.18 11.73 -21.40
N VAL A 138 7.88 11.48 -20.29
CA VAL A 138 7.87 10.19 -19.58
C VAL A 138 6.50 9.93 -18.96
N ILE A 139 5.93 10.91 -18.26
CA ILE A 139 4.70 10.70 -17.49
C ILE A 139 3.50 10.57 -18.42
N VAL A 140 3.25 11.57 -19.27
CA VAL A 140 2.06 11.64 -20.13
C VAL A 140 2.14 10.62 -21.25
N GLN A 141 3.29 10.54 -21.92
CA GLN A 141 3.45 9.72 -23.12
C GLN A 141 4.20 8.42 -22.93
N SER A 142 4.83 8.22 -21.78
CA SER A 142 5.64 7.03 -21.57
C SER A 142 6.86 6.98 -22.50
N GLY A 143 7.41 8.14 -22.88
CA GLY A 143 8.54 8.24 -23.80
C GLY A 143 9.77 7.47 -23.32
N ASN A 144 10.22 6.50 -24.12
CA ASN A 144 11.42 5.72 -23.87
C ASN A 144 12.68 6.53 -24.17
N ASP A 145 12.67 7.33 -25.24
CA ASP A 145 13.69 8.31 -25.59
C ASP A 145 14.02 9.22 -24.41
N ALA A 146 12.99 9.77 -23.77
CA ALA A 146 13.13 10.62 -22.59
C ALA A 146 13.77 9.88 -21.40
N CYS A 147 13.36 8.63 -21.15
CA CYS A 147 13.93 7.82 -20.07
C CYS A 147 15.41 7.50 -20.31
N ILE A 148 15.77 7.13 -21.54
CA ILE A 148 17.16 6.80 -21.90
C ILE A 148 18.03 8.05 -21.83
N ALA A 149 17.56 9.21 -22.33
CA ALA A 149 18.29 10.46 -22.23
C ALA A 149 18.53 10.89 -20.77
N ILE A 150 17.51 10.75 -19.90
CA ILE A 150 17.65 10.98 -18.46
C ILE A 150 18.70 10.03 -17.87
N ALA A 151 18.64 8.74 -18.21
CA ALA A 151 19.56 7.74 -17.70
C ALA A 151 21.02 8.05 -18.08
N GLU A 152 21.25 8.35 -19.36
CA GLU A 152 22.57 8.74 -19.89
C GLU A 152 23.07 10.04 -19.25
N GLY A 153 22.23 11.07 -19.12
CA GLY A 153 22.62 12.34 -18.53
C GLY A 153 22.88 12.28 -17.02
N MET A 154 22.17 11.42 -16.28
CA MET A 154 22.36 11.28 -14.82
C MET A 154 23.49 10.35 -14.43
N ALA A 155 23.73 9.28 -15.21
CA ALA A 155 24.61 8.18 -14.82
C ALA A 155 25.70 7.85 -15.85
N GLY A 156 25.73 8.54 -16.99
CA GLY A 156 26.64 8.29 -18.11
C GLY A 156 26.22 7.13 -19.02
N SER A 157 25.45 6.15 -18.52
CA SER A 157 24.88 5.06 -19.31
C SER A 157 23.59 4.50 -18.69
N GLU A 158 22.81 3.77 -19.48
CA GLU A 158 21.57 3.14 -19.00
C GLU A 158 21.85 2.00 -17.99
N GLU A 159 22.97 1.29 -18.12
CA GLU A 159 23.39 0.25 -17.19
C GLU A 159 23.81 0.81 -15.83
N ALA A 160 24.54 1.93 -15.83
CA ALA A 160 24.88 2.66 -14.61
C ALA A 160 23.61 3.20 -13.93
N PHE A 161 22.66 3.72 -14.72
CA PHE A 161 21.38 4.16 -14.21
C PHE A 161 20.54 3.01 -13.64
N ALA A 162 20.51 1.84 -14.28
CA ALA A 162 19.85 0.65 -13.75
C ALA A 162 20.43 0.23 -12.38
N SER A 163 21.75 0.37 -12.20
CA SER A 163 22.39 0.14 -10.91
C SER A 163 21.89 1.12 -9.84
N MET A 164 21.75 2.41 -10.19
CA MET A 164 21.15 3.42 -9.31
C MET A 164 19.68 3.11 -8.97
N LEU A 165 18.88 2.65 -9.94
CA LEU A 165 17.50 2.24 -9.69
C LEU A 165 17.43 1.10 -8.68
N ASN A 166 18.29 0.09 -8.81
CA ASN A 166 18.33 -1.05 -7.88
C ASN A 166 18.81 -0.64 -6.47
N GLU A 167 19.78 0.28 -6.37
CA GLU A 167 20.22 0.82 -5.09
C GLU A 167 19.08 1.55 -4.39
N ARG A 168 18.43 2.46 -5.10
CA ARG A 168 17.31 3.21 -4.58
C ARG A 168 16.11 2.31 -4.22
N ALA A 169 15.84 1.28 -5.01
CA ALA A 169 14.82 0.29 -4.71
C ALA A 169 15.07 -0.45 -3.39
N ARG A 170 16.34 -0.75 -3.05
CA ARG A 170 16.71 -1.33 -1.75
C ARG A 170 16.46 -0.36 -0.60
N GLU A 171 16.83 0.91 -0.76
CA GLU A 171 16.56 1.96 0.25
C GLU A 171 15.06 2.11 0.54
N LEU A 172 14.23 1.98 -0.50
CA LEU A 172 12.77 2.07 -0.41
C LEU A 172 12.09 0.76 0.05
N GLY A 173 12.85 -0.33 0.22
CA GLY A 173 12.31 -1.64 0.63
C GLY A 173 11.45 -2.33 -0.44
N LEU A 174 11.77 -2.13 -1.72
CA LEU A 174 11.13 -2.79 -2.86
C LEU A 174 11.76 -4.18 -3.09
N THR A 175 11.46 -5.12 -2.21
CA THR A 175 12.16 -6.41 -2.11
C THR A 175 11.88 -7.40 -3.24
N ASN A 176 10.81 -7.17 -4.02
CA ASN A 176 10.41 -8.02 -5.15
C ASN A 176 10.52 -7.26 -6.48
N SER A 177 11.54 -6.39 -6.59
CA SER A 177 11.78 -5.56 -7.77
C SER A 177 13.26 -5.56 -8.16
N SER A 178 13.52 -5.59 -9.47
CA SER A 178 14.85 -5.50 -10.09
C SER A 178 14.73 -4.77 -11.42
N PHE A 179 15.71 -3.91 -11.72
CA PHE A 179 15.71 -3.03 -12.89
C PHE A 179 16.92 -3.33 -13.77
N ALA A 180 16.70 -3.59 -15.05
CA ALA A 180 17.78 -3.78 -16.03
C ALA A 180 17.99 -2.55 -16.92
N ASN A 181 16.98 -1.66 -17.01
CA ASN A 181 16.99 -0.47 -17.85
C ASN A 181 16.06 0.62 -17.29
N ALA A 182 16.04 1.81 -17.91
CA ALA A 182 15.27 2.96 -17.43
C ALA A 182 13.80 2.97 -17.90
N THR A 183 13.43 2.05 -18.78
CA THR A 183 12.18 2.11 -19.54
C THR A 183 11.17 1.04 -19.14
N GLY A 184 11.63 -0.09 -18.61
CA GLY A 184 10.84 -1.32 -18.48
C GLY A 184 10.65 -2.05 -19.80
N LEU A 185 11.53 -1.83 -20.78
CA LEU A 185 11.63 -2.71 -21.94
C LEU A 185 12.01 -4.13 -21.50
N PRO A 186 11.62 -5.18 -22.26
CA PRO A 186 11.82 -6.56 -21.86
C PRO A 186 13.27 -6.91 -21.57
N ASP A 187 13.52 -7.44 -20.37
CA ASP A 187 14.78 -8.03 -19.95
C ASP A 187 14.49 -9.11 -18.88
N PRO A 188 15.14 -10.29 -18.92
CA PRO A 188 14.90 -11.36 -17.95
C PRO A 188 15.15 -10.98 -16.48
N ASN A 189 16.02 -10.00 -16.23
CA ASN A 189 16.37 -9.52 -14.89
C ASN A 189 15.55 -8.28 -14.48
N HIS A 190 14.53 -7.91 -15.26
CA HIS A 190 13.68 -6.75 -15.01
C HIS A 190 12.27 -7.15 -14.61
N TYR A 191 11.96 -6.99 -13.33
CA TYR A 191 10.67 -7.38 -12.75
C TYR A 191 10.27 -6.43 -11.62
N MET A 192 8.97 -6.32 -11.36
CA MET A 192 8.43 -5.68 -10.16
C MET A 192 7.19 -6.47 -9.68
N SER A 193 6.89 -6.37 -8.40
CA SER A 193 5.62 -6.86 -7.84
C SER A 193 4.57 -5.74 -7.80
N MET A 194 3.27 -6.09 -7.74
CA MET A 194 2.21 -5.09 -7.59
C MET A 194 2.29 -4.40 -6.22
N ARG A 195 2.69 -5.14 -5.18
CA ARG A 195 2.90 -4.56 -3.84
C ARG A 195 4.00 -3.51 -3.85
N ASP A 196 5.13 -3.77 -4.51
CA ASP A 196 6.21 -2.79 -4.62
C ASP A 196 5.81 -1.57 -5.47
N LEU A 197 5.06 -1.77 -6.54
CA LEU A 197 4.50 -0.64 -7.32
C LEU A 197 3.55 0.23 -6.47
N ALA A 198 2.71 -0.38 -5.63
CA ALA A 198 1.83 0.37 -4.74
C ALA A 198 2.61 1.11 -3.63
N LYS A 199 3.65 0.48 -3.05
CA LYS A 199 4.58 1.15 -2.12
C LYS A 199 5.27 2.34 -2.78
N LEU A 200 5.78 2.16 -3.99
CA LEU A 200 6.47 3.19 -4.76
C LEU A 200 5.52 4.37 -5.07
N ALA A 201 4.30 4.09 -5.53
CA ALA A 201 3.29 5.12 -5.76
C ALA A 201 2.97 5.91 -4.48
N ARG A 202 2.74 5.21 -3.36
CA ARG A 202 2.49 5.84 -2.05
C ARG A 202 3.66 6.73 -1.62
N HIS A 203 4.89 6.24 -1.77
CA HIS A 203 6.10 7.01 -1.49
C HIS A 203 6.17 8.27 -2.34
N MET A 204 5.97 8.16 -3.66
CA MET A 204 6.06 9.32 -4.56
C MET A 204 5.02 10.40 -4.27
N ILE A 205 3.78 10.01 -3.95
CA ILE A 205 2.70 10.93 -3.57
C ILE A 205 3.07 11.70 -2.30
N ARG A 206 3.65 11.02 -1.31
CA ARG A 206 4.01 11.61 -0.02
C ARG A 206 5.24 12.50 -0.10
N GLU A 207 6.31 12.01 -0.75
CA GLU A 207 7.63 12.66 -0.70
C GLU A 207 7.81 13.79 -1.69
N TYR A 208 7.05 13.77 -2.80
CA TYR A 208 7.22 14.67 -3.94
C TYR A 208 5.89 15.28 -4.44
N PRO A 209 5.02 15.84 -3.58
CA PRO A 209 3.69 16.31 -3.99
C PRO A 209 3.74 17.32 -5.15
N ASP A 210 4.73 18.22 -5.17
CA ASP A 210 4.90 19.25 -6.21
C ASP A 210 5.30 18.68 -7.57
N LEU A 211 5.95 17.51 -7.60
CA LEU A 211 6.33 16.81 -8.84
C LEU A 211 5.29 15.75 -9.21
N TYR A 212 4.63 15.15 -8.21
CA TYR A 212 3.55 14.21 -8.40
C TYR A 212 2.42 14.79 -9.27
N ARG A 213 2.15 16.10 -9.19
CA ARG A 213 1.16 16.79 -10.02
C ARG A 213 1.32 16.57 -11.53
N TYR A 214 2.51 16.21 -12.03
CA TYR A 214 2.67 15.89 -13.45
C TYR A 214 1.83 14.67 -13.87
N TYR A 215 1.55 13.73 -12.96
CA TYR A 215 0.73 12.54 -13.24
C TYR A 215 -0.75 12.84 -13.46
N SER A 216 -1.25 13.99 -13.02
CA SER A 216 -2.63 14.42 -13.24
C SER A 216 -2.84 15.21 -14.54
N GLN A 217 -1.76 15.50 -15.27
CA GLN A 217 -1.86 16.20 -16.56
C GLN A 217 -2.62 15.34 -17.59
N PRO A 218 -3.71 15.86 -18.19
CA PRO A 218 -4.50 15.11 -19.16
C PRO A 218 -3.81 15.00 -20.52
N GLU A 219 -2.97 15.97 -20.86
CA GLU A 219 -2.25 16.05 -22.13
C GLU A 219 -1.02 16.94 -22.03
N PHE A 220 -0.10 16.77 -22.97
CA PHE A 220 1.15 17.51 -23.09
C PHE A 220 1.41 17.81 -24.57
N THR A 221 1.87 19.01 -24.89
CA THR A 221 2.22 19.39 -26.26
C THR A 221 3.72 19.45 -26.39
N TRP A 222 4.28 18.62 -27.27
CA TRP A 222 5.70 18.61 -27.59
C TRP A 222 5.90 18.67 -29.09
N ASN A 223 6.84 19.50 -29.54
CA ASN A 223 7.15 19.64 -30.98
C ASN A 223 5.90 19.88 -31.85
N ASN A 224 4.97 20.73 -31.38
CA ASN A 224 3.66 21.00 -31.99
C ASN A 224 2.72 19.79 -32.12
N ILE A 225 2.98 18.70 -31.39
CA ILE A 225 2.14 17.50 -31.35
C ILE A 225 1.46 17.43 -29.99
N LEU A 226 0.14 17.54 -29.98
CA LEU A 226 -0.67 17.33 -28.79
C LEU A 226 -0.76 15.84 -28.46
N GLN A 227 -0.40 15.48 -27.25
CA GLN A 227 -0.22 14.12 -26.82
C GLN A 227 -0.99 13.84 -25.53
N ARG A 228 -1.99 12.96 -25.59
CA ARG A 228 -2.91 12.67 -24.46
C ARG A 228 -2.37 11.63 -23.50
N ASN A 229 -2.58 11.85 -22.21
CA ASN A 229 -2.18 10.92 -21.16
C ASN A 229 -2.84 9.54 -21.37
N ARG A 230 -2.02 8.49 -21.25
CA ARG A 230 -2.43 7.10 -21.48
C ARG A 230 -3.25 6.51 -20.34
N ASN A 231 -3.30 7.17 -19.18
CA ASN A 231 -4.06 6.72 -18.02
C ASN A 231 -5.58 6.95 -18.22
N PRO A 232 -6.39 5.87 -18.35
CA PRO A 232 -7.82 6.02 -18.55
C PRO A 232 -8.54 6.61 -17.32
N LEU A 233 -7.99 6.47 -16.12
CA LEU A 233 -8.67 6.90 -14.90
C LEU A 233 -8.86 8.42 -14.83
N LEU A 234 -7.92 9.21 -15.38
CA LEU A 234 -8.00 10.68 -15.37
C LEU A 234 -9.29 11.24 -15.97
N ARG A 235 -9.93 10.47 -16.85
CA ARG A 235 -11.17 10.83 -17.56
C ARG A 235 -12.37 9.98 -17.15
N GLU A 236 -12.14 8.81 -16.54
CA GLU A 236 -13.19 7.81 -16.26
C GLU A 236 -13.52 7.67 -14.77
N ALA A 237 -12.66 8.15 -13.87
CA ALA A 237 -12.81 8.00 -12.42
C ALA A 237 -12.73 9.36 -11.71
N PRO A 238 -13.79 9.76 -10.97
CA PRO A 238 -13.76 10.97 -10.14
C PRO A 238 -12.58 10.96 -9.17
N GLY A 239 -11.90 12.10 -9.05
CA GLY A 239 -10.76 12.28 -8.15
C GLY A 239 -9.47 11.60 -8.61
N ALA A 240 -9.41 11.05 -9.83
CA ALA A 240 -8.19 10.44 -10.36
C ALA A 240 -7.10 11.47 -10.64
N ASP A 241 -5.89 11.18 -10.16
CA ASP A 241 -4.74 12.09 -10.28
C ASP A 241 -3.43 11.38 -10.64
N GLY A 242 -3.49 10.10 -11.03
CA GLY A 242 -2.32 9.35 -11.47
C GLY A 242 -2.59 7.85 -11.68
N MET A 243 -1.59 7.04 -12.03
CA MET A 243 -0.22 7.44 -12.36
C MET A 243 0.21 6.91 -13.72
N LYS A 244 0.42 5.59 -13.85
CA LYS A 244 1.14 5.02 -15.00
C LYS A 244 0.42 3.82 -15.58
N THR A 245 0.59 3.63 -16.88
CA THR A 245 0.14 2.43 -17.60
C THR A 245 1.33 1.68 -18.18
N GLY A 246 1.18 0.37 -18.33
CA GLY A 246 2.17 -0.52 -18.91
C GLY A 246 1.53 -1.51 -19.88
N TYR A 247 2.29 -1.91 -20.89
CA TYR A 247 1.95 -3.01 -21.77
C TYR A 247 3.22 -3.57 -22.42
N ILE A 248 3.39 -4.87 -22.31
CA ILE A 248 4.17 -5.70 -23.22
C ILE A 248 3.42 -7.01 -23.41
N LYS A 249 3.79 -7.77 -24.45
CA LYS A 249 3.13 -9.04 -24.78
C LYS A 249 3.16 -10.03 -23.61
N ASP A 250 4.25 -10.07 -22.87
CA ASP A 250 4.51 -11.10 -21.85
C ASP A 250 3.73 -10.86 -20.54
N SER A 251 3.49 -9.59 -20.19
CA SER A 251 2.81 -9.20 -18.94
C SER A 251 1.40 -8.67 -19.14
N GLY A 252 0.92 -8.55 -20.38
CA GLY A 252 -0.37 -7.94 -20.69
C GLY A 252 -0.45 -6.45 -20.32
N TYR A 253 -1.67 -5.95 -20.24
CA TYR A 253 -1.97 -4.56 -19.92
C TYR A 253 -2.01 -4.34 -18.39
N GLY A 254 -1.28 -3.33 -17.92
CA GLY A 254 -1.21 -2.97 -16.51
C GLY A 254 -1.38 -1.48 -16.24
N LEU A 255 -1.66 -1.16 -14.99
CA LEU A 255 -1.97 0.17 -14.49
C LEU A 255 -1.59 0.31 -13.01
N VAL A 256 -0.94 1.42 -12.68
CA VAL A 256 -0.88 1.97 -11.32
C VAL A 256 -1.72 3.24 -11.33
N GLY A 257 -2.77 3.25 -10.52
CA GLY A 257 -3.81 4.27 -10.49
C GLY A 257 -4.06 4.78 -9.09
N THR A 258 -4.48 6.03 -8.98
CA THR A 258 -4.83 6.64 -7.70
C THR A 258 -5.96 7.62 -7.87
N THR A 259 -6.81 7.65 -6.85
CA THR A 259 -7.93 8.58 -6.73
C THR A 259 -8.00 9.13 -5.31
N LEU A 260 -8.44 10.37 -5.18
CA LEU A 260 -8.80 11.01 -3.91
C LEU A 260 -10.28 11.42 -3.96
N ARG A 261 -11.11 10.86 -3.08
CA ARG A 261 -12.54 11.20 -2.94
C ARG A 261 -12.86 11.38 -1.46
N ASP A 262 -13.52 12.47 -1.12
CA ASP A 262 -13.98 12.76 0.25
C ASP A 262 -12.89 12.60 1.34
N GLY A 263 -11.65 12.97 1.01
CA GLY A 263 -10.50 12.85 1.92
C GLY A 263 -9.87 11.45 2.01
N GLN A 264 -10.40 10.46 1.28
CA GLN A 264 -9.84 9.11 1.21
C GLN A 264 -9.12 8.87 -0.12
N ARG A 265 -7.83 8.51 -0.04
CA ARG A 265 -7.01 8.17 -1.21
C ARG A 265 -6.83 6.66 -1.35
N VAL A 266 -7.14 6.15 -2.52
CA VAL A 266 -6.97 4.73 -2.89
C VAL A 266 -5.87 4.62 -3.93
N ILE A 267 -4.98 3.64 -3.77
CA ILE A 267 -3.96 3.27 -4.74
C ILE A 267 -4.25 1.85 -5.25
N LEU A 268 -4.29 1.69 -6.56
CA LEU A 268 -4.46 0.43 -7.27
C LEU A 268 -3.21 0.15 -8.09
N ALA A 269 -2.64 -1.04 -7.99
CA ALA A 269 -1.65 -1.54 -8.93
C ALA A 269 -2.10 -2.90 -9.46
N MET A 270 -2.14 -3.06 -10.79
CA MET A 270 -2.56 -4.31 -11.43
C MET A 270 -1.89 -4.51 -12.79
N THR A 271 -1.76 -5.78 -13.22
CA THR A 271 -1.28 -6.12 -14.56
C THR A 271 -1.79 -7.50 -15.01
N GLY A 272 -1.56 -7.85 -16.28
CA GLY A 272 -1.98 -9.13 -16.87
C GLY A 272 -3.32 -9.12 -17.59
N LEU A 273 -3.87 -7.94 -17.90
CA LEU A 273 -5.15 -7.83 -18.60
C LEU A 273 -4.98 -7.97 -20.11
N GLY A 274 -6.03 -8.40 -20.81
CA GLY A 274 -5.98 -8.75 -22.23
C GLY A 274 -6.14 -7.57 -23.19
N SER A 275 -6.66 -6.42 -22.73
CA SER A 275 -6.85 -5.25 -23.60
C SER A 275 -6.80 -3.91 -22.86
N VAL A 276 -6.62 -2.82 -23.62
CA VAL A 276 -6.74 -1.43 -23.11
C VAL A 276 -8.13 -1.19 -22.48
N ARG A 277 -9.19 -1.70 -23.11
CA ARG A 277 -10.56 -1.55 -22.62
C ARG A 277 -10.77 -2.29 -21.31
N GLU A 278 -10.29 -3.52 -21.23
CA GLU A 278 -10.36 -4.33 -20.02
C GLU A 278 -9.58 -3.69 -18.86
N ARG A 279 -8.36 -3.19 -19.14
CA ARG A 279 -7.58 -2.39 -18.19
C ARG A 279 -8.35 -1.21 -17.63
N ALA A 280 -9.02 -0.44 -18.49
CA ALA A 280 -9.81 0.71 -18.05
C ALA A 280 -11.02 0.28 -17.20
N SER A 281 -11.78 -0.72 -17.65
CA SER A 281 -12.98 -1.19 -16.94
C SER A 281 -12.65 -1.82 -15.60
N GLU A 282 -11.65 -2.69 -15.52
CA GLU A 282 -11.25 -3.34 -14.26
C GLU A 282 -10.67 -2.31 -13.28
N ALA A 283 -9.87 -1.35 -13.75
CA ALA A 283 -9.33 -0.29 -12.87
C ALA A 283 -10.45 0.51 -12.20
N ARG A 284 -11.41 0.98 -13.00
CA ARG A 284 -12.57 1.73 -12.50
C ARG A 284 -13.41 0.88 -11.54
N LYS A 285 -13.68 -0.38 -11.90
CA LYS A 285 -14.46 -1.31 -11.08
C LYS A 285 -13.82 -1.53 -9.71
N MET A 286 -12.50 -1.74 -9.63
CA MET A 286 -11.78 -1.92 -8.35
C MET A 286 -11.80 -0.65 -7.49
N ILE A 287 -11.58 0.52 -8.10
CA ILE A 287 -11.61 1.79 -7.40
C ILE A 287 -13.01 2.08 -6.84
N ASP A 288 -14.04 1.93 -7.66
CA ASP A 288 -15.42 2.16 -7.24
C ASP A 288 -15.87 1.14 -6.18
N TRP A 289 -15.37 -0.10 -6.24
CA TRP A 289 -15.56 -1.07 -5.17
C TRP A 289 -14.87 -0.64 -3.87
N ALA A 290 -13.62 -0.17 -3.91
CA ALA A 290 -12.90 0.27 -2.72
C ALA A 290 -13.67 1.36 -1.94
N TYR A 291 -14.21 2.37 -2.64
CA TYR A 291 -15.01 3.42 -2.00
C TYR A 291 -16.40 2.97 -1.53
N ARG A 292 -17.01 2.00 -2.22
CA ARG A 292 -18.34 1.48 -1.82
C ARG A 292 -18.24 0.52 -0.64
N SER A 293 -17.23 -0.34 -0.63
CA SER A 293 -17.13 -1.45 0.32
C SER A 293 -16.45 -1.06 1.62
N PHE A 294 -15.69 0.04 1.62
CA PHE A 294 -14.98 0.50 2.80
C PHE A 294 -15.40 1.90 3.21
N GLU A 295 -15.27 2.20 4.50
CA GLU A 295 -15.47 3.52 5.07
C GLU A 295 -14.31 3.88 6.00
N GLN A 296 -13.92 5.16 5.96
CA GLN A 296 -12.88 5.69 6.82
C GLN A 296 -13.46 5.97 8.21
N LEU A 297 -12.85 5.37 9.23
CA LEU A 297 -13.19 5.59 10.62
C LEU A 297 -12.02 6.27 11.32
N GLN A 298 -12.25 7.48 11.82
CA GLN A 298 -11.32 8.15 12.72
C GLN A 298 -11.42 7.52 14.10
N LEU A 299 -10.32 6.97 14.59
CA LEU A 299 -10.22 6.37 15.93
C LEU A 299 -9.74 7.38 16.97
N PHE A 300 -8.80 8.23 16.60
CA PHE A 300 -8.17 9.22 17.47
C PHE A 300 -7.91 10.52 16.72
N ASP A 301 -8.04 11.66 17.41
CA ASP A 301 -7.61 12.97 16.91
C ASP A 301 -6.08 13.11 16.89
N ALA A 302 -5.56 14.15 16.24
CA ALA A 302 -4.13 14.32 15.98
C ALA A 302 -3.24 14.34 17.23
N ASP A 303 -3.72 14.96 18.30
CA ASP A 303 -2.99 15.09 19.57
C ASP A 303 -3.59 14.21 20.67
N GLU A 304 -4.50 13.30 20.29
CA GLU A 304 -5.14 12.42 21.25
C GLU A 304 -4.21 11.29 21.67
N THR A 305 -4.18 11.02 22.98
CA THR A 305 -3.35 9.94 23.53
C THR A 305 -4.00 8.60 23.26
N VAL A 306 -3.31 7.78 22.47
CA VAL A 306 -3.74 6.42 22.12
C VAL A 306 -3.53 5.47 23.29
N GLY A 307 -2.48 5.71 24.09
CA GLY A 307 -2.16 4.98 25.31
C GLY A 307 -0.79 5.36 25.85
N GLU A 308 -0.21 4.53 26.71
CA GLU A 308 1.07 4.79 27.37
C GLU A 308 2.03 3.61 27.22
N ALA A 309 3.32 3.89 27.05
CA ALA A 309 4.39 2.89 27.07
C ALA A 309 5.28 3.07 28.31
N ARG A 310 5.68 1.96 28.92
CA ARG A 310 6.55 1.98 30.10
C ARG A 310 7.96 2.39 29.72
N VAL A 311 8.54 3.32 30.46
CA VAL A 311 9.91 3.82 30.31
C VAL A 311 10.75 3.34 31.48
N TYR A 312 11.97 2.91 31.19
CA TYR A 312 12.98 2.50 32.15
C TYR A 312 14.05 3.59 32.26
N GLY A 313 14.31 4.02 33.50
CA GLY A 313 15.39 4.96 33.82
C GLY A 313 15.12 6.39 33.38
N GLY A 314 13.88 6.73 33.09
CA GLY A 314 13.43 8.09 32.75
C GLY A 314 13.03 8.89 33.98
N GLU A 315 12.93 10.23 33.84
CA GLU A 315 12.31 11.08 34.86
C GLU A 315 10.82 10.72 35.07
N LYS A 316 10.17 10.25 34.00
CA LYS A 316 8.82 9.68 33.99
C LYS A 316 8.90 8.16 33.75
N ARG A 317 7.98 7.41 34.36
CA ARG A 317 7.87 5.94 34.19
C ARG A 317 7.04 5.52 32.99
N TRP A 318 6.32 6.45 32.39
CA TRP A 318 5.45 6.25 31.24
C TRP A 318 5.64 7.41 30.27
N VAL A 319 5.52 7.11 28.99
CA VAL A 319 5.46 8.11 27.92
C VAL A 319 4.14 7.96 27.19
N ARG A 320 3.46 9.08 26.94
CA ARG A 320 2.22 9.13 26.17
C ARG A 320 2.53 8.77 24.71
N LEU A 321 1.67 7.94 24.13
CA LEU A 321 1.76 7.54 22.72
C LEU A 321 0.71 8.28 21.91
N VAL A 322 1.15 8.91 20.82
CA VAL A 322 0.32 9.67 19.89
C VAL A 322 0.49 9.14 18.47
N GLY A 323 -0.47 9.44 17.59
CA GLY A 323 -0.35 9.18 16.16
C GLY A 323 0.50 10.24 15.45
N ASP A 324 0.88 9.96 14.20
CA ASP A 324 1.38 11.00 13.27
C ASP A 324 0.16 11.76 12.70
N GLY A 325 -0.41 12.63 13.51
CA GLY A 325 -1.72 13.23 13.26
C GLY A 325 -2.89 12.28 13.53
N ALA A 326 -4.07 12.61 12.98
CA ALA A 326 -5.30 11.89 13.29
C ALA A 326 -5.24 10.44 12.80
N ILE A 327 -5.53 9.48 13.68
CA ILE A 327 -5.49 8.07 13.32
C ILE A 327 -6.81 7.67 12.67
N LYS A 328 -6.74 7.46 11.36
CA LYS A 328 -7.84 6.98 10.53
C LYS A 328 -7.56 5.57 10.07
N ILE A 329 -8.52 4.68 10.22
CA ILE A 329 -8.46 3.32 9.69
C ILE A 329 -9.56 3.11 8.66
N LEU A 330 -9.27 2.26 7.68
CA LEU A 330 -10.25 1.92 6.66
C LEU A 330 -10.83 0.53 6.97
N LEU A 331 -12.15 0.47 7.11
CA LEU A 331 -12.87 -0.75 7.49
C LEU A 331 -13.92 -1.13 6.46
N PRO A 332 -14.19 -2.42 6.25
CA PRO A 332 -15.37 -2.83 5.51
C PRO A 332 -16.62 -2.25 6.17
N ARG A 333 -17.50 -1.66 5.36
CA ARG A 333 -18.74 -1.06 5.85
C ARG A 333 -19.55 -2.08 6.67
N GLY A 334 -20.03 -1.64 7.83
CA GLY A 334 -20.83 -2.46 8.74
C GLY A 334 -20.03 -3.31 9.75
N GLN A 335 -18.70 -3.24 9.76
CA GLN A 335 -17.86 -4.01 10.70
C GLN A 335 -17.36 -3.21 11.92
N ARG A 336 -17.85 -1.98 12.13
CA ARG A 336 -17.41 -1.08 13.22
C ARG A 336 -17.51 -1.70 14.63
N GLN A 337 -18.46 -2.61 14.88
CA GLN A 337 -18.76 -3.13 16.22
C GLN A 337 -17.83 -4.29 16.67
N LYS A 338 -16.89 -4.74 15.84
CA LYS A 338 -16.10 -5.96 16.07
C LYS A 338 -14.59 -5.74 15.94
N MET A 339 -14.07 -4.78 16.71
CA MET A 339 -12.65 -4.42 16.68
C MET A 339 -11.99 -4.56 18.05
N LYS A 340 -10.73 -5.02 18.02
CA LYS A 340 -9.84 -5.00 19.19
C LYS A 340 -8.57 -4.27 18.79
N ALA A 341 -8.25 -3.17 19.47
CA ALA A 341 -6.99 -2.46 19.33
C ALA A 341 -6.03 -2.88 20.45
N ARG A 342 -4.76 -3.08 20.12
CA ARG A 342 -3.68 -3.37 21.08
C ARG A 342 -2.45 -2.56 20.74
N ILE A 343 -1.77 -2.04 21.75
CA ILE A 343 -0.48 -1.38 21.59
C ILE A 343 0.61 -2.44 21.73
N VAL A 344 1.51 -2.51 20.75
CA VAL A 344 2.65 -3.42 20.69
C VAL A 344 3.92 -2.60 20.67
N TYR A 345 4.80 -2.82 21.64
CA TYR A 345 6.11 -2.18 21.72
C TYR A 345 7.12 -3.11 22.39
N ARG A 346 8.41 -2.91 22.10
CA ARG A 346 9.50 -3.63 22.76
C ARG A 346 9.84 -2.91 24.05
N GLY A 347 9.08 -3.21 25.10
CA GLY A 347 9.19 -2.57 26.40
C GLY A 347 10.15 -3.26 27.37
N PRO A 348 10.59 -2.55 28.43
CA PRO A 348 10.40 -1.12 28.63
C PRO A 348 11.29 -0.26 27.70
N LEU A 349 10.81 0.93 27.33
CA LEU A 349 11.56 1.89 26.51
C LEU A 349 12.71 2.48 27.34
N LEU A 350 13.91 2.62 26.77
CA LEU A 350 15.06 3.18 27.49
C LEU A 350 15.10 4.70 27.34
N ALA A 351 15.22 5.42 28.45
CA ALA A 351 15.49 6.87 28.40
C ALA A 351 16.95 7.16 27.97
N PRO A 352 17.22 8.32 27.32
CA PRO A 352 16.26 9.36 26.96
C PRO A 352 15.42 9.01 25.72
N ILE A 353 14.17 9.50 25.70
CA ILE A 353 13.24 9.38 24.57
C ILE A 353 12.92 10.78 24.07
N GLU A 354 13.16 11.04 22.79
CA GLU A 354 12.80 12.31 22.15
C GLU A 354 11.32 12.35 21.81
N GLU A 355 10.70 13.53 21.91
CA GLU A 355 9.36 13.76 21.38
C GLU A 355 9.34 13.47 19.87
N GLY A 356 8.30 12.80 19.39
CA GLY A 356 8.19 12.38 17.99
C GLY A 356 9.02 11.14 17.65
N ALA A 357 9.68 10.48 18.60
CA ALA A 357 10.34 9.20 18.34
C ALA A 357 9.30 8.09 18.13
N ARG A 358 9.45 7.30 17.05
CA ARG A 358 8.60 6.11 16.82
C ARG A 358 8.97 5.00 17.79
N VAL A 359 8.09 4.70 18.75
CA VAL A 359 8.40 3.78 19.87
C VAL A 359 7.44 2.59 19.98
N ALA A 360 6.27 2.65 19.34
CA ALA A 360 5.25 1.61 19.42
C ALA A 360 4.48 1.45 18.10
N GLU A 361 3.64 0.43 18.02
CA GLU A 361 2.63 0.26 16.97
C GLU A 361 1.26 -0.08 17.59
N MET A 362 0.19 0.52 17.09
CA MET A 362 -1.17 0.10 17.39
C MET A 362 -1.60 -0.96 16.36
N ARG A 363 -1.93 -2.15 16.85
CA ARG A 363 -2.46 -3.24 16.06
C ARG A 363 -3.97 -3.34 16.26
N VAL A 364 -4.74 -3.00 15.23
CA VAL A 364 -6.20 -3.14 15.21
C VAL A 364 -6.55 -4.44 14.50
N THR A 365 -7.15 -5.38 15.22
CA THR A 365 -7.62 -6.65 14.67
C THR A 365 -9.14 -6.64 14.57
N THR A 366 -9.67 -6.97 13.40
CA THR A 366 -11.10 -7.24 13.21
C THR A 366 -11.38 -8.74 13.36
N ASP A 367 -12.62 -9.12 13.67
CA ASP A 367 -13.03 -10.54 13.74
C ASP A 367 -12.80 -11.31 12.43
N VAL A 368 -12.62 -10.60 11.31
CA VAL A 368 -12.35 -11.16 9.98
C VAL A 368 -10.86 -11.36 9.71
N GLY A 369 -10.01 -11.15 10.72
CA GLY A 369 -8.56 -11.36 10.63
C GLY A 369 -7.77 -10.21 10.00
N VAL A 370 -8.43 -9.12 9.59
CA VAL A 370 -7.74 -7.93 9.09
C VAL A 370 -7.00 -7.29 10.25
N THR A 371 -5.68 -7.21 10.12
CA THR A 371 -4.79 -6.64 11.12
C THR A 371 -4.17 -5.38 10.54
N LEU A 372 -4.57 -4.22 11.07
CA LEU A 372 -4.02 -2.93 10.70
C LEU A 372 -2.92 -2.57 11.70
N SER A 373 -1.76 -2.12 11.21
CA SER A 373 -0.69 -1.61 12.06
C SER A 373 -0.49 -0.11 11.81
N VAL A 374 -0.66 0.69 12.86
CA VAL A 374 -0.46 2.14 12.83
C VAL A 374 0.75 2.47 13.71
N PRO A 375 1.81 3.12 13.21
CA PRO A 375 2.94 3.52 14.04
C PRO A 375 2.51 4.55 15.09
N LEU A 376 3.07 4.43 16.30
CA LEU A 376 2.84 5.35 17.40
C LEU A 376 4.17 6.00 17.82
N TYR A 377 4.08 7.26 18.18
CA TYR A 377 5.20 8.15 18.48
C TYR A 377 5.13 8.63 19.93
N ALA A 378 6.27 8.97 20.51
CA ALA A 378 6.34 9.59 21.82
C ALA A 378 5.73 10.99 21.77
N GLY A 379 4.68 11.24 22.53
CA GLY A 379 4.00 12.55 22.58
C GLY A 379 4.69 13.57 23.47
N GLU A 380 5.81 13.20 24.11
CA GLU A 380 6.61 14.09 24.95
C GLU A 380 8.04 13.54 25.10
N GLU A 381 8.99 14.43 25.37
CA GLU A 381 10.35 14.04 25.74
C GLU A 381 10.37 13.41 27.15
N VAL A 382 11.10 12.31 27.29
CA VAL A 382 11.43 11.71 28.59
C VAL A 382 12.94 11.65 28.76
N SER A 383 13.46 12.59 29.52
CA SER A 383 14.87 12.69 29.89
C SER A 383 15.29 11.58 30.88
N THR A 384 16.60 11.40 31.04
CA THR A 384 17.15 10.40 31.97
C THR A 384 16.85 10.79 33.42
N GLY A 385 16.26 9.86 34.17
CA GLY A 385 15.92 10.04 35.57
C GLY A 385 17.14 10.12 36.49
N LYS A 386 16.92 10.66 37.69
CA LYS A 386 17.94 10.74 38.75
C LYS A 386 18.38 9.34 39.18
N ILE A 387 19.58 9.22 39.77
CA ILE A 387 20.20 7.94 40.17
C ILE A 387 19.25 7.07 41.01
N HIS A 388 18.49 7.65 41.95
CA HIS A 388 17.55 6.91 42.78
C HIS A 388 16.33 6.37 41.99
N GLN A 389 15.85 7.09 40.97
CA GLN A 389 14.77 6.62 40.09
C GLN A 389 15.26 5.45 39.24
N ARG A 390 16.47 5.55 38.69
CA ARG A 390 17.12 4.47 37.93
C ARG A 390 17.40 3.24 38.79
N ALA A 391 17.84 3.42 40.04
CA ALA A 391 18.08 2.33 40.97
C ALA A 391 16.78 1.60 41.33
N LEU A 392 15.69 2.34 41.54
CA LEU A 392 14.38 1.75 41.81
C LEU A 392 13.84 1.00 40.59
N ASP A 393 13.98 1.57 39.38
CA ASP A 393 13.58 0.91 38.14
C ASP A 393 14.39 -0.37 37.91
N ALA A 394 15.69 -0.38 38.21
CA ALA A 394 16.52 -1.58 38.15
C ALA A 394 16.03 -2.68 39.10
N VAL A 395 15.63 -2.33 40.33
CA VAL A 395 15.04 -3.27 41.30
C VAL A 395 13.69 -3.78 40.81
N LEU A 396 12.83 -2.91 40.31
CA LEU A 396 11.51 -3.28 39.78
C LEU A 396 11.62 -4.18 38.54
N ASP A 397 12.53 -3.86 37.61
CA ASP A 397 12.78 -4.67 36.41
C ASP A 397 13.32 -6.06 36.80
N LEU A 398 14.24 -6.14 37.77
CA LEU A 398 14.75 -7.42 38.29
C LEU A 398 13.65 -8.30 38.90
N ILE A 399 12.70 -7.70 39.61
CA ILE A 399 11.56 -8.40 40.21
C ILE A 399 10.55 -8.83 39.15
N THR A 400 10.31 -8.00 38.12
CA THR A 400 9.29 -8.28 37.09
C THR A 400 9.80 -9.15 35.94
N ARG A 401 11.12 -9.25 35.72
CA ARG A 401 11.74 -10.12 34.70
C ARG A 401 11.86 -11.60 35.13
N TRP A 402 11.45 -11.94 36.34
CA TRP A 402 11.43 -13.32 36.88
C TRP A 402 10.12 -14.08 36.58
N TRP A 403 9.40 -13.72 35.51
CA TRP A 403 8.23 -14.44 35.00
C TRP A 403 8.19 -14.43 33.47
#